data_AF-A0A4U3BDJ5-F1
#
_entry.id   AF-A0A4U3BDJ5-F1
#
_cell.length_a   1.000
_cell.length_b   1.000
_cell.length_c   1.000
_cell.angle_alpha   90.00
_cell.angle_beta   90.00
_cell.angle_gamma   90.00
#
_symmetry.space_group_name_H-M   'P 1'
#
loop_
_entity.id
_entity.type
_entity.pdbx_description
1 polymer ?
#
loop_
_entity_poly.entity_id
_entity_poly.type
_entity_poly.pdbx_seq_one_letter_code
_entity_poly.pdbx_strand_id
1 'polypeptide(L)'
;MLPLVLIAIALFLFTSQIYIATLLYKYEKSWWWGGFSFLLPFGLNVYIFQIIILENRVGIFFEGLNLSERKLWRKIYVLVLLQYMFLFACFGFLASPA
;
A
#
# COMPACT_ATOMS: atom_id res chain seq x y z
N MET A 1 14.69 -22.83 -8.74
CA MET A 1 13.62 -21.94 -9.29
C MET A 1 12.83 -21.26 -8.18
N LEU A 2 12.29 -21.99 -7.20
CA LEU A 2 11.57 -21.42 -6.05
C LEU A 2 12.26 -20.22 -5.34
N PRO A 3 13.56 -20.25 -5.00
CA PRO A 3 14.19 -19.12 -4.31
C PRO A 3 14.28 -17.86 -5.18
N LEU A 4 14.48 -18.00 -6.50
CA LEU A 4 14.46 -16.85 -7.43
C LEU A 4 13.07 -16.23 -7.51
N VAL A 5 12.02 -17.05 -7.50
CA VAL A 5 10.62 -16.58 -7.47
C VAL A 5 10.33 -15.83 -6.17
N LEU A 6 10.75 -16.36 -5.02
CA LEU A 6 10.57 -15.71 -3.72
C LEU A 6 11.33 -14.37 -3.63
N ILE A 7 12.55 -14.32 -4.18
CA ILE A 7 13.33 -13.07 -4.26
C ILE A 7 12.62 -12.04 -5.15
N ALA A 8 12.09 -12.46 -6.31
CA ALA A 8 11.34 -11.57 -7.20
C ALA A 8 10.07 -11.02 -6.53
N ILE A 9 9.35 -11.87 -5.80
CA ILE A 9 8.17 -11.46 -5.02
C ILE A 9 8.57 -10.45 -3.94
N ALA A 10 9.63 -10.73 -3.18
CA ALA A 10 10.11 -9.84 -2.13
C ALA A 10 10.52 -8.47 -2.69
N LEU A 11 11.24 -8.44 -3.82
CA LEU A 11 11.63 -7.19 -4.49
C LEU A 11 10.43 -6.38 -4.97
N PHE A 12 9.43 -7.04 -5.58
CA PHE A 12 8.21 -6.36 -6.01
C PHE A 12 7.43 -5.76 -4.83
N LEU A 13 7.27 -6.52 -3.75
CA LEU A 13 6.58 -6.05 -2.55
C LEU A 13 7.35 -4.91 -1.86
N PHE A 14 8.67 -5.03 -1.77
CA PHE A 14 9.51 -4.01 -1.14
C PHE A 14 9.49 -2.69 -1.93
N THR A 15 9.65 -2.74 -3.25
CA THR A 15 9.63 -1.54 -4.12
C THR A 15 8.26 -0.88 -4.15
N SER A 16 7.18 -1.66 -4.23
CA SER A 16 5.81 -1.12 -4.15
C SER A 16 5.52 -0.51 -2.78
N GLN A 17 6.03 -1.08 -1.69
CA GLN A 17 5.87 -0.50 -0.36
C GLN A 17 6.63 0.82 -0.18
N ILE A 18 7.86 0.92 -0.71
CA ILE A 18 8.61 2.19 -0.76
C ILE A 18 7.80 3.25 -1.49
N TYR A 19 7.17 2.88 -2.60
CA TYR A 19 6.39 3.82 -3.41
C TYR A 19 5.15 4.31 -2.65
N ILE A 20 4.42 3.41 -1.98
CA ILE A 20 3.28 3.77 -1.11
C ILE A 20 3.73 4.69 0.03
N ALA A 21 4.82 4.35 0.72
CA ALA A 21 5.37 5.16 1.81
C ALA A 21 5.73 6.58 1.32
N THR A 22 6.30 6.69 0.12
CA THR A 22 6.65 7.98 -0.50
C THR A 22 5.39 8.80 -0.82
N LEU A 23 4.33 8.18 -1.30
CA LEU A 23 3.05 8.86 -1.58
C LEU A 23 2.38 9.35 -0.29
N LEU A 24 2.39 8.54 0.78
CA LEU A 24 1.87 8.92 2.10
C LEU A 24 2.70 10.04 2.72
N TYR A 25 4.02 9.97 2.64
CA TYR A 25 4.91 11.04 3.07
C TYR A 25 4.62 12.34 2.31
N LYS A 26 4.37 12.29 1.00
CA LYS A 26 4.02 13.48 0.22
C LYS A 26 2.68 14.09 0.66
N TYR A 27 1.73 13.27 1.12
CA TYR A 27 0.40 13.71 1.53
C TYR A 27 0.42 14.47 2.87
N GLU A 28 1.10 13.96 3.89
CA GLU A 28 1.11 14.57 5.23
C GLU A 28 2.37 15.39 5.52
N LYS A 29 3.47 15.15 4.78
CA LYS A 29 4.83 15.66 5.07
C LYS A 29 5.38 15.23 6.44
N SER A 30 4.91 14.11 7.00
CA SER A 30 5.38 13.60 8.29
C SER A 30 6.35 12.44 8.12
N TRP A 31 7.55 12.58 8.69
CA TRP A 31 8.60 11.57 8.60
C TRP A 31 8.27 10.30 9.41
N TRP A 32 7.48 10.44 10.47
CA TRP A 32 7.01 9.32 11.30
C TRP A 32 6.22 8.30 10.50
N TRP A 33 5.35 8.75 9.59
CA TRP A 33 4.56 7.86 8.74
C TRP A 33 5.35 7.25 7.59
N GLY A 34 6.41 7.93 7.13
CA GLY A 34 7.38 7.34 6.21
C GLY A 34 8.06 6.12 6.81
N GLY A 35 8.53 6.22 8.06
CA GLY A 35 9.14 5.09 8.78
C GLY A 35 8.13 4.01 9.19
N PHE A 36 6.97 4.40 9.71
CA PHE A 36 5.92 3.47 10.15
C PHE A 36 5.32 2.66 8.99
N SER A 37 5.34 3.21 7.76
CA SER A 37 4.91 2.52 6.55
C SER A 37 5.73 1.27 6.21
N PHE A 38 6.98 1.16 6.70
CA PHE A 38 7.81 -0.03 6.49
C PHE A 38 7.52 -1.14 7.49
N LEU A 39 7.00 -0.81 8.68
CA LEU A 39 6.64 -1.78 9.72
C LEU A 39 5.34 -2.53 9.39
N LEU A 40 4.45 -1.90 8.62
CA LEU A 40 3.12 -2.42 8.32
C LEU A 40 2.92 -2.61 6.81
N PRO A 41 3.39 -3.73 6.24
CA PRO A 41 3.20 -4.06 4.83
C PRO A 41 1.74 -4.39 4.49
N PHE A 42 1.48 -4.62 3.21
CA PHE A 42 0.18 -5.08 2.70
C PHE A 42 -0.98 -4.11 2.99
N GLY A 43 -0.74 -2.80 2.87
CA GLY A 43 -1.80 -1.80 3.03
C GLY A 43 -2.31 -1.58 4.45
N LEU A 44 -1.82 -2.31 5.46
CA LEU A 44 -2.13 -2.02 6.87
C LEU A 44 -1.72 -0.59 7.26
N ASN A 45 -0.55 -0.15 6.81
CA ASN A 45 -0.12 1.24 6.96
C ASN A 45 -1.13 2.24 6.35
N VAL A 46 -1.62 1.95 5.14
CA VAL A 46 -2.60 2.79 4.43
C VAL A 46 -3.91 2.86 5.21
N TYR A 47 -4.39 1.74 5.75
CA TYR A 47 -5.61 1.70 6.57
C TYR A 47 -5.47 2.48 7.87
N ILE A 48 -4.37 2.29 8.61
CA ILE A 48 -4.15 3.05 9.85
C ILE A 48 -4.03 4.54 9.54
N PHE A 49 -3.37 4.91 8.44
CA PHE A 49 -3.28 6.29 7.99
C PHE A 49 -4.67 6.86 7.65
N GLN A 50 -5.51 6.07 6.98
CA GLN A 50 -6.89 6.48 6.69
C GLN A 50 -7.66 6.77 7.98
N ILE A 51 -7.64 5.86 8.96
CA ILE A 51 -8.37 6.03 10.22
C ILE A 51 -7.84 7.22 11.03
N ILE A 52 -6.51 7.36 11.17
CA ILE A 52 -5.92 8.37 12.05
C ILE A 52 -5.91 9.76 11.42
N ILE A 53 -5.67 9.88 10.12
CA ILE A 53 -5.47 11.19 9.48
C ILE A 53 -6.66 11.56 8.62
N LEU A 54 -7.08 10.67 7.74
CA LEU A 54 -8.06 11.00 6.71
C LEU A 54 -9.46 11.14 7.30
N GLU A 55 -9.89 10.16 8.09
CA GLU A 55 -11.21 10.17 8.74
C GLU A 55 -11.32 11.30 9.76
N ASN A 56 -10.24 11.64 10.47
CA ASN A 56 -10.21 12.80 11.35
C ASN A 56 -10.30 14.14 10.61
N ARG A 57 -9.82 14.24 9.36
CA ARG A 57 -9.87 15.49 8.58
C ARG A 57 -11.17 15.70 7.84
N VAL A 58 -11.75 14.62 7.32
CA VAL A 58 -12.79 14.69 6.29
C VAL A 58 -14.04 13.88 6.67
N GLY A 59 -14.01 13.21 7.82
CA GLY A 59 -15.01 12.22 8.19
C GLY A 59 -14.92 10.97 7.32
N ILE A 60 -15.97 10.15 7.37
CA ILE A 60 -16.05 8.86 6.67
C ILE A 60 -16.12 9.05 5.13
N PHE A 61 -16.55 10.24 4.68
CA PHE A 61 -16.76 10.52 3.27
C PHE A 61 -15.53 11.20 2.67
N PHE A 62 -14.91 10.53 1.70
CA PHE A 62 -13.85 11.09 0.82
C PHE A 62 -14.31 12.33 0.03
N GLU A 63 -15.58 12.73 0.15
CA GLU A 63 -16.15 13.88 -0.56
C GLU A 63 -15.58 15.23 -0.10
N GLY A 64 -15.13 15.35 1.15
CA GLY A 64 -14.47 16.59 1.60
C GLY A 64 -13.01 16.72 1.15
N LEU A 65 -12.43 15.71 0.48
CA LEU A 65 -11.06 15.79 -0.05
C LEU A 65 -11.01 16.55 -1.37
N ASN A 66 -9.94 17.31 -1.54
CA ASN A 66 -9.65 17.96 -2.81
C ASN A 66 -9.39 16.93 -3.93
N LEU A 67 -9.64 17.35 -5.16
CA LEU A 67 -9.54 16.49 -6.35
C LEU A 67 -8.14 15.86 -6.52
N SER A 68 -7.08 16.58 -6.14
CA SER A 68 -5.70 16.10 -6.13
C SER A 68 -5.47 14.99 -5.11
N GLU A 69 -6.01 15.15 -3.91
CA GLU A 69 -5.91 14.19 -2.82
C GLU A 69 -6.67 12.91 -3.14
N ARG A 70 -7.90 13.03 -3.65
CA ARG A 70 -8.67 11.86 -4.11
C ARG A 70 -7.94 11.06 -5.19
N LYS A 71 -7.25 11.74 -6.12
CA LYS A 71 -6.43 11.06 -7.14
C LYS A 71 -5.24 10.35 -6.53
N LEU A 72 -4.60 10.93 -5.53
CA LEU A 72 -3.48 10.31 -4.81
C LEU A 72 -3.94 9.06 -4.05
N TRP A 73 -5.04 9.16 -3.29
CA TRP A 73 -5.62 8.03 -2.57
C TRP A 73 -6.05 6.89 -3.49
N ARG A 74 -6.68 7.19 -4.63
CA ARG A 74 -6.99 6.17 -5.64
C ARG A 74 -5.73 5.43 -6.11
N LYS A 75 -4.62 6.13 -6.35
CA LYS A 75 -3.36 5.47 -6.73
C LYS A 75 -2.85 4.54 -5.63
N ILE A 76 -2.88 5.00 -4.37
CA ILE A 76 -2.46 4.19 -3.22
C ILE A 76 -3.32 2.92 -3.11
N TYR A 77 -4.65 3.02 -3.17
CA TYR A 77 -5.52 1.84 -3.11
C TYR A 77 -5.31 0.89 -4.28
N VAL A 78 -5.12 1.41 -5.51
CA VAL A 78 -4.83 0.56 -6.68
C VAL A 78 -3.51 -0.18 -6.51
N LEU A 79 -2.48 0.45 -5.93
CA LEU A 79 -1.20 -0.20 -5.64
C LEU A 79 -1.33 -1.31 -4.60
N VAL A 80 -2.05 -1.04 -3.52
CA VAL A 80 -2.34 -2.06 -2.49
C VAL A 80 -3.12 -3.22 -3.11
N LEU A 81 -4.13 -2.94 -3.93
CA LEU A 81 -4.88 -3.98 -4.64
C LEU A 81 -3.98 -4.81 -5.57
N LEU A 82 -3.09 -4.16 -6.31
CA LEU A 82 -2.12 -4.85 -7.17
C LEU A 82 -1.17 -5.76 -6.37
N GLN A 83 -0.71 -5.32 -5.19
CA GLN A 83 0.08 -6.16 -4.29
C GLN A 83 -0.70 -7.42 -3.90
N TYR A 84 -1.98 -7.27 -3.52
CA TYR A 84 -2.83 -8.42 -3.17
C TYR A 84 -3.10 -9.36 -4.35
N MET A 85 -3.43 -8.82 -5.53
CA MET A 85 -3.65 -9.63 -6.73
C MET A 85 -2.39 -10.41 -7.12
N PHE A 86 -1.22 -9.76 -7.03
CA PHE A 86 0.06 -10.40 -7.31
C PHE A 86 0.36 -11.51 -6.32
N LEU A 87 0.21 -11.24 -5.02
CA LEU A 87 0.36 -12.26 -3.98
C LEU A 87 -0.59 -13.44 -4.17
N PHE A 88 -1.86 -13.15 -4.49
CA PHE A 88 -2.86 -14.17 -4.77
C PHE A 88 -2.44 -15.06 -5.95
N ALA A 89 -1.96 -14.47 -7.04
CA ALA A 89 -1.46 -15.23 -8.19
C ALA A 89 -0.23 -16.07 -7.82
N CYS A 90 0.72 -15.51 -7.07
CA CYS A 90 1.91 -16.22 -6.64
C CYS A 90 1.59 -17.37 -5.69
N PHE A 91 0.76 -17.15 -4.66
CA PHE A 91 0.34 -18.20 -3.73
C PHE A 91 -0.55 -19.23 -4.42
N GLY A 92 -1.46 -18.83 -5.30
CA GLY A 92 -2.27 -19.75 -6.10
C GLY A 92 -1.40 -20.67 -6.97
N PHE A 93 -0.35 -20.11 -7.59
CA PHE A 93 0.61 -20.90 -8.35
C PHE A 93 1.44 -21.85 -7.47
N LEU A 94 1.88 -21.40 -6.30
CA LEU A 94 2.67 -22.21 -5.36
C LEU A 94 1.84 -23.29 -4.64
N ALA A 95 0.56 -23.04 -4.40
CA ALA A 95 -0.35 -23.93 -3.69
C ALA A 95 -1.15 -24.86 -4.63
N SER A 96 -1.14 -24.60 -5.94
CA SER A 96 -1.73 -25.51 -6.91
C SER A 96 -0.96 -26.84 -6.85
N PRO A 97 -1.64 -27.97 -6.65
CA PRO A 97 -1.02 -29.25 -6.95
C PRO A 97 -0.70 -29.23 -8.45
N ALA A 98 0.58 -29.43 -8.77
CA ALA A 98 1.04 -29.53 -10.16
C ALA A 98 0.42 -30.74 -10.86
#